data_AF-A0A653WQG3-F1
#
_entry.id   AF-A0A653WQG3-F1
#
_cell.length_a   1.000
_cell.length_b   1.000
_cell.length_c   1.000
_cell.angle_alpha   90.00
_cell.angle_beta   90.00
_cell.angle_gamma   90.00
#
_symmetry.space_group_name_H-M   'P 1'
#
loop_
_entity.id
_entity.type
_entity.pdbx_description
1 polymer ?
#
loop_
_entity_poly.entity_id
_entity_poly.type
_entity_poly.pdbx_seq_one_letter_code
_entity_poly.pdbx_strand_id
1 'polypeptide(L)'
;MILSSVLQAIGLFLVTNIDDIIVLSLFFARGAGQRGTTARILVGQYLGFAGILGAAVLVSLGAGAFLPPEVIPYFGLIPLGLGLWAAWKAWRGDDDDDDDAKIEGKKVGVWTVAGVTFANGGDNIGVYVPVFLSVGPGAVVAYCIVFLALVAVLVGLAKFVATRRPIAEVLERWEHILFPIVLIGLGVFILISGGAFGL
;
A
#
# COMPACT_ATOMS: atom_id res chain seq x y z
N MET A 1 3.07 -10.36 21.72
CA MET A 1 1.81 -10.10 21.01
C MET A 1 1.73 -8.68 20.44
N ILE A 2 1.97 -7.62 21.23
CA ILE A 2 1.93 -6.24 20.69
C ILE A 2 3.17 -5.91 19.84
N LEU A 3 4.38 -6.25 20.31
CA LEU A 3 5.63 -6.00 19.57
C LEU A 3 5.67 -6.72 18.21
N SER A 4 5.13 -7.95 18.13
CA SER A 4 5.00 -8.69 16.87
C SER A 4 4.00 -8.00 15.92
N SER A 5 2.90 -7.46 16.44
CA SER A 5 1.89 -6.76 15.62
C SER A 5 2.41 -5.44 15.07
N VAL A 6 3.21 -4.69 15.84
CA VAL A 6 3.84 -3.45 15.37
C VAL A 6 4.85 -3.74 14.26
N LEU A 7 5.69 -4.76 14.42
CA LEU A 7 6.67 -5.12 13.39
C LEU A 7 5.99 -5.61 12.11
N GLN A 8 4.93 -6.41 12.22
CA GLN A 8 4.11 -6.83 11.09
C GLN A 8 3.42 -5.64 10.41
N ALA A 9 2.87 -4.69 11.20
CA ALA A 9 2.28 -3.47 10.66
C ALA A 9 3.33 -2.60 9.93
N ILE A 10 4.53 -2.43 10.48
CA ILE A 10 5.61 -1.72 9.80
C ILE A 10 5.96 -2.42 8.48
N GLY A 11 6.16 -3.74 8.50
CA GLY A 11 6.48 -4.51 7.30
C GLY A 11 5.37 -4.41 6.24
N LEU A 12 4.12 -4.58 6.65
CA LEU A 12 2.96 -4.50 5.77
C LEU A 12 2.83 -3.10 5.15
N PHE A 13 2.95 -2.05 5.95
CA PHE A 13 2.91 -0.67 5.47
C PHE A 13 4.03 -0.40 4.47
N LEU A 14 5.27 -0.78 4.80
CA LEU A 14 6.41 -0.55 3.91
C LEU A 14 6.23 -1.22 2.55
N VAL A 15 5.78 -2.48 2.53
CA VAL A 15 5.60 -3.25 1.29
C VAL A 15 4.49 -2.68 0.42
N THR A 16 3.39 -2.29 1.03
CA THR A 16 2.20 -1.77 0.32
C THR A 16 2.32 -0.29 -0.04
N ASN A 17 3.40 0.38 0.33
CA ASN A 17 3.56 1.81 0.01
C ASN A 17 4.89 2.08 -0.67
N ILE A 18 5.49 1.07 -1.33
CA ILE A 18 6.72 1.26 -2.11
C ILE A 18 6.42 2.09 -3.34
N ASP A 19 5.35 1.76 -4.05
CA ASP A 19 4.80 2.48 -5.20
C ASP A 19 4.46 3.95 -4.85
N ASP A 20 3.88 4.18 -3.68
CA ASP A 20 3.57 5.51 -3.18
C ASP A 20 4.83 6.37 -3.01
N ILE A 21 6.01 5.79 -2.76
CA ILE A 21 7.27 6.55 -2.72
C ILE A 21 7.56 7.16 -4.10
N ILE A 22 7.37 6.41 -5.18
CA ILE A 22 7.59 6.89 -6.55
C ILE A 22 6.59 8.01 -6.87
N VAL A 23 5.30 7.75 -6.69
CA VAL A 23 4.22 8.72 -6.93
C VAL A 23 4.42 10.02 -6.14
N LEU A 24 4.73 9.93 -4.85
CA LEU A 24 5.00 11.10 -4.01
C LEU A 24 6.29 11.81 -4.41
N SER A 25 7.32 11.09 -4.84
CA SER A 25 8.57 11.70 -5.31
C SER A 25 8.35 12.55 -6.56
N LEU A 26 7.48 12.11 -7.48
CA LEU A 26 7.08 12.88 -8.66
C LEU A 26 6.31 14.15 -8.28
N PHE A 27 5.41 14.08 -7.29
CA PHE A 27 4.75 15.27 -6.74
C PHE A 27 5.76 16.27 -6.16
N PHE A 28 6.80 15.79 -5.46
CA PHE A 28 7.87 16.65 -4.96
C PHE A 28 8.71 17.25 -6.08
N ALA A 29 9.03 16.50 -7.13
CA ALA A 29 9.76 16.99 -8.29
C ALA A 29 9.00 18.12 -9.00
N ARG A 30 7.68 17.96 -9.21
CA ARG A 30 6.82 18.99 -9.84
C ARG A 30 6.55 20.19 -8.94
N GLY A 31 6.47 19.98 -7.64
CA GLY A 31 6.27 21.04 -6.65
C GLY A 31 7.57 21.71 -6.20
N ALA A 32 8.72 21.38 -6.80
CA ALA A 32 10.02 21.95 -6.47
C ALA A 32 10.00 23.48 -6.62
N GLY A 33 10.59 24.19 -5.65
CA GLY A 33 10.63 25.66 -5.63
C GLY A 33 9.33 26.35 -5.18
N GLN A 34 8.21 25.63 -5.02
CA GLN A 34 6.96 26.21 -4.50
C GLN A 34 6.91 26.12 -2.97
N ARG A 35 6.56 27.24 -2.31
CA ARG A 35 6.33 27.26 -0.86
C ARG A 35 5.08 26.44 -0.51
N GLY A 36 5.18 25.61 0.52
CA GLY A 36 4.06 24.81 1.03
C GLY A 36 3.82 23.48 0.32
N THR A 37 4.61 23.09 -0.68
CA THR A 37 4.50 21.79 -1.38
C THR A 37 4.49 20.61 -0.41
N THR A 38 5.42 20.58 0.55
CA THR A 38 5.50 19.48 1.52
C THR A 38 4.22 19.35 2.34
N ALA A 39 3.64 20.47 2.78
CA ALA A 39 2.40 20.46 3.55
C ALA A 39 1.20 20.01 2.71
N ARG A 40 1.11 20.44 1.44
CA ARG A 40 0.03 20.00 0.54
C ARG A 40 0.10 18.50 0.25
N ILE A 41 1.31 17.98 0.01
CA ILE A 41 1.54 16.55 -0.20
C ILE A 41 1.21 15.76 1.07
N LEU A 42 1.70 16.20 2.22
CA LEU A 42 1.44 15.54 3.50
C LEU A 42 -0.06 15.45 3.81
N VAL A 43 -0.78 16.57 3.72
CA VAL A 43 -2.23 16.61 3.98
C VAL A 43 -2.98 15.76 2.94
N GLY A 44 -2.61 15.85 1.66
CA GLY A 44 -3.20 15.03 0.61
C GLY A 44 -3.01 13.54 0.86
N GLN A 45 -1.78 13.12 1.19
CA GLN A 45 -1.47 11.72 1.49
C GLN A 45 -2.28 11.22 2.70
N TYR A 46 -2.36 12.00 3.78
CA TYR A 46 -3.19 11.63 4.93
C TYR A 46 -4.67 11.47 4.57
N LEU A 47 -5.23 12.37 3.75
CA LEU A 47 -6.62 12.28 3.32
C LEU A 47 -6.87 11.05 2.44
N GLY A 48 -6.02 10.82 1.43
CA GLY A 48 -6.14 9.67 0.54
C GLY A 48 -5.95 8.35 1.28
N PHE A 49 -4.90 8.26 2.10
CA PHE A 49 -4.56 7.07 2.87
C PHE A 49 -5.60 6.78 3.96
N ALA A 50 -6.17 7.79 4.62
CA ALA A 50 -7.29 7.60 5.54
C ALA A 50 -8.53 7.05 4.81
N GLY A 51 -8.76 7.45 3.56
CA GLY A 51 -9.79 6.88 2.70
C GLY A 51 -9.56 5.39 2.43
N ILE A 52 -8.35 5.01 2.03
CA ILE A 52 -7.94 3.60 1.82
C ILE A 52 -8.15 2.79 3.09
N LEU A 53 -7.63 3.29 4.21
CA LEU A 53 -7.69 2.61 5.50
C LEU A 53 -9.14 2.46 5.98
N GLY A 54 -9.95 3.51 5.82
CA GLY A 54 -11.38 3.47 6.11
C GLY A 54 -12.11 2.45 5.26
N ALA A 55 -11.85 2.42 3.95
CA ALA A 55 -12.43 1.43 3.05
C ALA A 55 -12.02 0.01 3.44
N ALA A 56 -10.74 -0.25 3.70
CA ALA A 56 -10.25 -1.56 4.12
C ALA A 56 -10.88 -2.03 5.44
N VAL A 57 -11.00 -1.14 6.43
CA VAL A 57 -11.69 -1.44 7.69
C VAL A 57 -13.16 -1.75 7.46
N LEU A 58 -13.87 -0.93 6.66
CA LEU A 58 -15.29 -1.15 6.38
C LEU A 58 -15.53 -2.48 5.64
N VAL A 59 -14.71 -2.79 4.64
CA VAL A 59 -14.80 -4.06 3.91
C VAL A 59 -14.48 -5.23 4.83
N SER A 60 -13.45 -5.13 5.66
CA SER A 60 -13.09 -6.16 6.65
C SER A 60 -14.21 -6.39 7.67
N LEU A 61 -14.80 -5.33 8.23
CA LEU A 61 -15.92 -5.45 9.16
C LEU A 61 -17.17 -6.05 8.49
N GLY A 62 -17.48 -5.63 7.27
CA GLY A 62 -18.59 -6.20 6.49
C GLY A 62 -18.36 -7.68 6.20
N ALA A 63 -17.19 -8.04 5.64
CA ALA A 63 -16.84 -9.42 5.36
C ALA A 63 -16.88 -10.29 6.63
N GLY A 64 -16.32 -9.83 7.75
CA GLY A 64 -16.34 -10.57 9.01
C GLY A 64 -17.73 -10.69 9.65
N ALA A 65 -18.66 -9.77 9.35
CA ALA A 65 -20.03 -9.82 9.86
C ALA A 65 -20.96 -10.70 9.01
N PHE A 66 -20.72 -10.80 7.70
CA PHE A 66 -21.62 -11.48 6.76
C PHE A 66 -21.09 -12.81 6.22
N LEU A 67 -19.79 -13.08 6.30
CA LEU A 67 -19.20 -14.32 5.78
C LEU A 67 -18.95 -15.36 6.88
N PRO A 68 -19.12 -16.65 6.58
CA PRO A 68 -18.73 -17.73 7.47
C PRO A 68 -17.22 -17.67 7.77
N PRO A 69 -16.77 -17.96 9.01
CA PRO A 69 -15.35 -17.97 9.38
C PRO A 69 -14.49 -18.86 8.49
N GLU A 70 -15.05 -19.92 7.91
CA GLU A 70 -14.39 -20.87 7.02
C GLU A 70 -13.98 -20.22 5.69
N VAL A 71 -14.61 -19.12 5.30
CA VAL A 71 -14.33 -18.38 4.05
C VAL A 71 -13.22 -17.35 4.25
N ILE A 72 -12.99 -16.86 5.48
CA ILE A 72 -12.00 -15.82 5.78
C ILE A 72 -10.58 -16.19 5.29
N PRO A 73 -10.06 -17.41 5.51
CA PRO A 73 -8.73 -17.80 5.04
C PRO A 73 -8.55 -17.67 3.52
N TYR A 74 -9.63 -17.85 2.75
CA TYR A 74 -9.61 -17.74 1.29
C TYR A 74 -9.39 -16.32 0.78
N PHE A 75 -9.51 -15.30 1.64
CA PHE A 75 -9.09 -13.93 1.29
C PHE A 75 -7.59 -13.86 0.99
N GLY A 76 -6.78 -14.82 1.43
CA GLY A 76 -5.39 -14.97 1.01
C GLY A 76 -5.21 -15.23 -0.49
N LEU A 77 -6.25 -15.69 -1.20
CA LEU A 77 -6.24 -15.80 -2.66
C LEU A 77 -6.14 -14.44 -3.37
N ILE A 78 -6.61 -13.36 -2.74
CA ILE A 78 -6.55 -12.01 -3.31
C ILE A 78 -5.09 -11.54 -3.46
N PRO A 79 -4.28 -11.42 -2.39
CA PRO A 79 -2.88 -11.05 -2.53
C PRO A 79 -2.10 -12.11 -3.31
N LEU A 80 -2.42 -13.40 -3.20
CA LEU A 80 -1.77 -14.43 -4.02
C LEU A 80 -2.00 -14.19 -5.52
N GLY A 81 -3.24 -13.93 -5.92
CA GLY A 81 -3.60 -13.65 -7.31
C GLY A 81 -2.96 -12.38 -7.84
N LEU A 82 -3.01 -11.29 -7.05
CA LEU A 82 -2.34 -10.02 -7.40
C LEU A 82 -0.83 -10.20 -7.56
N GLY A 83 -0.19 -10.94 -6.65
CA GLY A 83 1.24 -11.21 -6.71
C GLY A 83 1.63 -12.07 -7.92
N LEU A 84 0.86 -13.12 -8.23
CA LEU A 84 1.09 -13.93 -9.43
C LEU A 84 0.87 -13.11 -10.72
N TRP A 85 -0.15 -12.26 -10.75
CA TRP A 85 -0.41 -11.39 -11.89
C TRP A 85 0.71 -10.37 -12.11
N ALA A 86 1.18 -9.72 -11.04
CA ALA A 86 2.30 -8.79 -11.10
C ALA A 86 3.61 -9.48 -11.54
N ALA A 87 3.90 -10.68 -11.02
CA ALA A 87 5.05 -11.49 -11.45
C ALA A 87 4.98 -11.83 -12.95
N TRP A 88 3.78 -12.15 -13.44
CA TRP A 88 3.56 -12.46 -14.85
C TRP A 88 3.73 -11.24 -15.75
N LYS A 89 3.23 -10.06 -15.33
CA LYS A 89 3.44 -8.80 -16.07
C LYS A 89 4.95 -8.48 -16.16
N ALA A 90 5.67 -8.57 -15.05
CA ALA A 90 7.11 -8.34 -15.01
C ALA A 90 7.90 -9.28 -15.93
N TRP A 91 7.49 -10.55 -16.03
CA TRP A 91 8.14 -11.50 -16.94
C TRP A 91 7.87 -11.23 -18.42
N ARG A 92 6.74 -10.59 -18.75
CA ARG A 92 6.33 -10.30 -20.13
C ARG A 92 7.01 -9.07 -20.73
N GLY A 93 7.76 -8.30 -19.93
CA GLY A 93 8.52 -7.13 -20.38
C GLY A 93 7.66 -5.93 -20.76
N ASP A 94 6.43 -5.87 -20.26
CA ASP A 94 5.51 -4.73 -20.41
C ASP A 94 5.79 -3.74 -19.27
N ASP A 95 6.93 -3.05 -19.34
CA ASP A 95 7.25 -1.93 -18.45
C ASP A 95 6.46 -0.70 -18.96
N ASP A 96 5.19 -0.61 -18.56
CA ASP A 96 4.41 0.61 -18.67
C ASP A 96 4.82 1.54 -17.51
N ASP A 97 5.68 2.52 -17.78
CA ASP A 97 6.00 3.64 -16.88
C ASP A 97 4.78 4.58 -16.72
N ASP A 98 3.71 4.08 -16.11
CA ASP A 98 2.40 4.76 -15.98
C ASP A 98 2.36 5.81 -14.85
N ASP A 99 3.36 5.84 -13.96
CA ASP A 99 3.33 6.73 -12.79
C ASP A 99 3.43 8.21 -13.16
N ASP A 100 4.15 8.53 -14.24
CA ASP A 100 4.21 9.88 -14.79
C ASP A 100 2.87 10.30 -15.42
N ALA A 101 2.19 9.36 -16.09
CA ALA A 101 0.90 9.55 -16.75
C ALA A 101 -0.24 9.81 -15.75
N LYS A 102 -0.25 9.13 -14.58
CA LYS A 102 -1.24 9.35 -13.50
C LYS A 102 -1.31 10.80 -13.02
N ILE A 103 -0.19 11.53 -13.13
CA ILE A 103 -0.02 12.88 -12.60
C ILE A 103 -0.02 13.94 -13.72
N GLU A 104 0.21 13.57 -14.99
CA GLU A 104 0.33 14.48 -16.15
C GLU A 104 -0.81 15.54 -16.20
N GLY A 105 -0.44 16.82 -16.34
CA GLY A 105 -1.38 17.94 -16.40
C GLY A 105 -2.00 18.43 -15.07
N LYS A 106 -1.81 17.73 -13.94
CA LYS A 106 -2.41 18.12 -12.64
C LYS A 106 -1.49 19.02 -11.81
N LYS A 107 -2.03 20.12 -11.24
CA LYS A 107 -1.32 20.97 -10.27
C LYS A 107 -1.13 20.22 -8.94
N VAL A 108 0.00 20.45 -8.26
CA VAL A 108 0.28 19.89 -6.91
C VAL A 108 -0.60 20.57 -5.87
N GLY A 109 -1.79 20.01 -5.69
CA GLY A 109 -2.81 20.41 -4.72
C GLY A 109 -3.18 19.25 -3.81
N VAL A 110 -3.71 19.58 -2.62
CA VAL A 110 -4.12 18.60 -1.60
C VAL A 110 -5.06 17.54 -2.19
N TRP A 111 -6.10 17.98 -2.91
CA TRP A 111 -7.08 17.09 -3.53
C TRP A 111 -6.51 16.21 -4.64
N THR A 112 -5.56 16.75 -5.42
CA THR A 112 -4.86 15.98 -6.44
C THR A 112 -4.08 14.84 -5.80
N VAL A 113 -3.30 15.15 -4.76
CA VAL A 113 -2.50 14.14 -4.06
C VAL A 113 -3.43 13.11 -3.42
N ALA A 114 -4.45 13.55 -2.66
CA ALA A 114 -5.39 12.63 -2.02
C ALA A 114 -6.10 11.70 -3.01
N GLY A 115 -6.55 12.23 -4.16
CA GLY A 115 -7.23 11.45 -5.19
C GLY A 115 -6.29 10.46 -5.87
N VAL A 116 -5.03 10.85 -6.14
CA VAL A 116 -4.04 9.95 -6.71
C VAL A 116 -3.63 8.87 -5.71
N THR A 117 -3.37 9.21 -4.44
CA THR A 117 -3.11 8.24 -3.37
C THR A 117 -4.24 7.22 -3.28
N PHE A 118 -5.50 7.67 -3.21
CA PHE A 118 -6.65 6.78 -3.09
C PHE A 118 -6.85 5.89 -4.32
N ALA A 119 -6.64 6.44 -5.52
CA ALA A 119 -6.74 5.68 -6.76
C ALA A 119 -5.60 4.67 -6.93
N ASN A 120 -4.40 4.99 -6.42
CA ASN A 120 -3.23 4.14 -6.48
C ASN A 120 -3.32 2.99 -5.47
N GLY A 121 -3.71 3.27 -4.23
CA GLY A 121 -3.77 2.27 -3.15
C GLY A 121 -4.95 1.29 -3.19
N GLY A 122 -5.40 0.90 -4.39
CA GLY A 122 -6.41 -0.15 -4.55
C GLY A 122 -5.86 -1.54 -4.19
N ASP A 123 -4.61 -1.80 -4.54
CA ASP A 123 -3.83 -2.96 -4.10
C ASP A 123 -3.62 -2.96 -2.57
N ASN A 124 -3.48 -1.79 -1.96
CA ASN A 124 -3.40 -1.63 -0.50
C ASN A 124 -4.67 -2.15 0.18
N ILE A 125 -5.85 -1.84 -0.37
CA ILE A 125 -7.12 -2.41 0.12
C ILE A 125 -7.11 -3.92 -0.06
N GLY A 126 -6.69 -4.42 -1.23
CA GLY A 126 -6.60 -5.85 -1.54
C GLY A 126 -5.68 -6.64 -0.60
N VAL A 127 -4.70 -5.96 0.01
CA VAL A 127 -3.76 -6.54 0.97
C VAL A 127 -4.22 -6.35 2.43
N TYR A 128 -4.72 -5.16 2.78
CA TYR A 128 -5.11 -4.85 4.16
C TYR A 128 -6.37 -5.61 4.58
N VAL A 129 -7.35 -5.79 3.68
CA VAL A 129 -8.61 -6.49 4.00
C VAL A 129 -8.36 -7.93 4.48
N PRO A 130 -7.63 -8.79 3.74
CA PRO A 130 -7.28 -10.13 4.21
C PRO A 130 -6.55 -10.14 5.55
N VAL A 131 -5.59 -9.21 5.75
CA VAL A 131 -4.83 -9.14 7.00
C VAL A 131 -5.74 -8.74 8.16
N PHE A 132 -6.59 -7.73 7.99
CA PHE A 132 -7.51 -7.26 9.03
C PHE A 132 -8.54 -8.33 9.41
N LEU A 133 -8.99 -9.13 8.46
CA LEU A 133 -9.86 -10.28 8.74
C LEU A 133 -9.16 -11.40 9.51
N SER A 134 -7.84 -11.55 9.35
CA SER A 134 -7.04 -12.57 10.04
C SER A 134 -6.63 -12.20 11.47
N VAL A 135 -6.86 -10.96 11.90
CA VAL A 135 -6.46 -10.45 13.22
C VAL A 135 -7.64 -9.90 14.00
N GLY A 136 -7.51 -9.80 15.32
CA GLY A 136 -8.57 -9.25 16.18
C GLY A 136 -8.74 -7.72 16.03
N PRO A 137 -9.90 -7.15 16.42
CA PRO A 137 -10.19 -5.71 16.28
C PRO A 137 -9.15 -4.79 16.94
N GLY A 138 -8.63 -5.17 18.10
CA GLY A 138 -7.58 -4.41 18.78
C GLY A 138 -6.27 -4.35 17.99
N ALA A 139 -5.94 -5.41 17.24
CA ALA A 139 -4.80 -5.41 16.34
C ALA A 139 -5.08 -4.51 15.12
N VAL A 140 -6.27 -4.56 14.52
CA VAL A 140 -6.65 -3.65 13.42
C VAL A 140 -6.47 -2.17 13.82
N VAL A 141 -6.90 -1.79 15.03
CA VAL A 141 -6.68 -0.42 15.55
C VAL A 141 -5.19 -0.10 15.66
N ALA A 142 -4.37 -1.04 16.16
CA ALA A 142 -2.93 -0.84 16.24
C ALA A 142 -2.28 -0.67 14.85
N TYR A 143 -2.68 -1.47 13.85
CA TYR A 143 -2.25 -1.29 12.46
C TYR A 143 -2.62 0.09 11.93
N CYS A 144 -3.85 0.54 12.16
CA CYS A 144 -4.32 1.87 11.73
C CYS A 144 -3.44 2.99 12.31
N ILE A 145 -3.15 2.93 13.62
CA ILE A 145 -2.31 3.94 14.30
C ILE A 145 -0.89 3.91 13.73
N VAL A 146 -0.30 2.73 13.57
CA VAL A 146 1.05 2.57 13.02
C VAL A 146 1.12 3.09 11.59
N PHE A 147 0.14 2.77 10.74
CA PHE A 147 0.12 3.22 9.35
C PHE A 147 0.02 4.75 9.27
N LEU A 148 -0.89 5.35 10.03
CA LEU A 148 -1.02 6.82 10.07
C LEU A 148 0.25 7.49 10.61
N ALA A 149 0.96 6.88 11.56
CA ALA A 149 2.26 7.40 11.99
C ALA A 149 3.33 7.29 10.88
N LEU A 150 3.35 6.17 10.15
CA LEU A 150 4.32 5.92 9.08
C LEU A 150 4.06 6.74 7.81
N VAL A 151 2.85 7.24 7.57
CA VAL A 151 2.57 8.18 6.45
C VAL A 151 3.51 9.39 6.47
N ALA A 152 3.80 9.96 7.65
CA ALA A 152 4.75 11.07 7.75
C ALA A 152 6.17 10.66 7.35
N VAL A 153 6.58 9.44 7.71
CA VAL A 153 7.88 8.85 7.34
C VAL A 153 7.93 8.63 5.83
N LEU A 154 6.87 8.06 5.25
CA LEU A 154 6.71 7.83 3.81
C LEU A 154 6.89 9.13 3.01
N VAL A 155 6.18 10.21 3.40
CA VAL A 155 6.31 11.52 2.74
C VAL A 155 7.73 12.07 2.89
N GLY A 156 8.38 11.86 4.04
CA GLY A 156 9.79 12.21 4.25
C GLY A 156 10.74 11.44 3.34
N LEU A 157 10.54 10.13 3.19
CA LEU A 157 11.32 9.26 2.31
C LEU A 157 11.11 9.64 0.84
N ALA A 158 9.87 9.85 0.40
CA ALA A 158 9.57 10.30 -0.96
C ALA A 158 10.24 11.63 -1.30
N LYS A 159 10.25 12.59 -0.36
CA LYS A 159 10.99 13.85 -0.52
C LYS A 159 12.49 13.62 -0.67
N PHE A 160 13.06 12.70 0.11
CA PHE A 160 14.47 12.34 0.05
C PHE A 160 14.82 11.68 -1.29
N VAL A 161 13.97 10.77 -1.78
CA VAL A 161 14.10 10.09 -3.08
C VAL A 161 13.97 11.08 -4.24
N ALA A 162 13.03 12.02 -4.17
CA ALA A 162 12.83 13.06 -5.20
C ALA A 162 14.07 13.92 -5.47
N THR A 163 14.97 14.04 -4.48
CA THR A 163 16.24 14.77 -4.62
C THR A 163 17.40 13.92 -5.14
N ARG A 164 17.21 12.59 -5.32
CA ARG A 164 18.27 11.64 -5.71
C ARG A 164 17.76 10.63 -6.75
N ARG A 165 17.96 10.96 -8.03
CA ARG A 165 17.62 10.08 -9.17
C ARG A 165 18.10 8.63 -9.06
N PRO A 166 19.35 8.33 -8.64
CA PRO A 166 19.80 6.95 -8.54
C PRO A 166 19.00 6.09 -7.56
N ILE A 167 18.38 6.71 -6.54
CA ILE A 167 17.56 5.97 -5.57
C ILE A 167 16.19 5.67 -6.16
N ALA A 168 15.61 6.59 -6.93
CA ALA A 168 14.34 6.39 -7.61
C ALA A 168 14.43 5.21 -8.60
N GLU A 169 15.46 5.21 -9.45
CA GLU A 169 15.72 4.13 -10.43
C GLU A 169 15.91 2.76 -9.75
N VAL A 170 16.60 2.72 -8.61
CA VAL A 170 16.74 1.48 -7.84
C VAL A 170 15.41 1.05 -7.24
N LEU A 171 14.62 1.97 -6.70
CA LEU A 171 13.34 1.64 -6.08
C LEU A 171 12.38 1.04 -7.12
N GLU A 172 12.24 1.69 -8.27
CA GLU A 172 11.44 1.26 -9.41
C GLU A 172 11.87 -0.13 -9.92
N ARG A 173 13.19 -0.37 -9.99
CA ARG A 173 13.73 -1.67 -10.37
C ARG A 173 13.53 -2.78 -9.31
N TRP A 174 13.41 -2.44 -8.04
CA TRP A 174 13.18 -3.44 -7.00
C TRP A 174 11.70 -3.67 -6.73
N GLU A 175 10.86 -2.66 -6.93
CA GLU A 175 9.42 -2.73 -6.70
C GLU A 175 8.77 -3.86 -7.51
N HIS A 176 9.01 -3.90 -8.82
CA HIS A 176 8.42 -4.92 -9.70
C HIS A 176 8.83 -6.36 -9.36
N ILE A 177 9.88 -6.55 -8.56
CA ILE A 177 10.33 -7.87 -8.06
C ILE A 177 9.79 -8.11 -6.65
N LEU A 178 9.96 -7.13 -5.76
CA LEU A 178 9.65 -7.24 -4.34
C LEU A 178 8.14 -7.34 -4.10
N PHE A 179 7.35 -6.54 -4.81
CA PHE A 179 5.90 -6.48 -4.66
C PHE A 179 5.24 -7.85 -4.94
N PRO A 180 5.47 -8.51 -6.10
CA PRO A 180 4.96 -9.86 -6.35
C PRO A 180 5.35 -10.89 -5.28
N ILE A 181 6.63 -10.89 -4.88
CA ILE A 181 7.15 -11.87 -3.92
C ILE A 181 6.45 -11.76 -2.57
N VAL A 182 6.30 -10.53 -2.07
CA VAL A 182 5.66 -10.33 -0.76
C VAL A 182 4.17 -10.64 -0.83
N LEU A 183 3.48 -10.27 -1.91
CA LEU A 183 2.07 -10.60 -2.10
C LEU A 183 1.80 -12.10 -2.14
N ILE A 184 2.62 -12.85 -2.89
CA ILE A 184 2.54 -14.32 -2.95
C ILE A 184 2.79 -14.90 -1.55
N GLY A 185 3.86 -14.47 -0.88
CA GLY A 185 4.19 -14.94 0.47
C GLY A 185 3.08 -14.66 1.48
N LEU A 186 2.49 -13.45 1.44
CA LEU A 186 1.39 -13.07 2.31
C LEU A 186 0.12 -13.89 2.02
N GLY A 187 -0.23 -14.08 0.75
CA GLY A 187 -1.39 -14.88 0.37
C GLY A 187 -1.28 -16.32 0.82
N VAL A 188 -0.12 -16.95 0.58
CA VAL A 188 0.19 -18.30 1.08
C VAL A 188 0.12 -18.34 2.61
N PHE A 189 0.70 -17.35 3.29
CA PHE A 189 0.68 -17.28 4.75
C PHE A 189 -0.74 -17.23 5.31
N ILE A 190 -1.62 -16.39 4.75
CA ILE A 190 -3.02 -16.26 5.19
C ILE A 190 -3.78 -17.58 4.95
N LEU A 191 -3.59 -18.22 3.79
CA LEU A 191 -4.25 -19.48 3.46
C LEU A 191 -3.87 -20.61 4.41
N ILE A 192 -2.57 -20.74 4.72
CA ILE A 192 -2.05 -21.79 5.60
C ILE A 192 -2.42 -21.50 7.06
N SER A 193 -2.13 -20.29 7.56
CA SER A 193 -2.40 -19.93 8.95
C SER A 193 -3.89 -19.90 9.30
N GLY A 194 -4.76 -19.63 8.31
CA GLY A 194 -6.20 -19.72 8.44
C GLY A 194 -6.79 -21.12 8.26
N GLY A 195 -5.99 -22.13 7.89
CA GLY A 195 -6.45 -23.50 7.73
C GLY A 195 -7.36 -23.73 6.51
N ALA A 196 -7.23 -22.93 5.45
CA ALA A 196 -8.10 -22.97 4.27
C ALA A 196 -8.24 -24.38 3.66
N PHE A 197 -7.18 -25.18 3.73
CA PHE A 197 -7.10 -26.52 3.14
C PHE A 197 -7.11 -27.66 4.17
N GLY A 198 -7.33 -27.36 5.46
CA GLY A 198 -7.23 -28.36 6.53
C GLY A 198 -5.82 -28.93 6.74
N LEU A 199 -4.80 -28.16 6.34
CA LEU A 199 -3.36 -28.46 6.47
C LEU A 199 -2.79 -27.95 7.79
#